data_AF-A0AAT9LVW0-F1
#
_entry.id   AF-A0AAT9LVW0-F1
#
_cell.length_a   1.000
_cell.length_b   1.000
_cell.length_c   1.000
_cell.angle_alpha   90.00
_cell.angle_beta   90.00
_cell.angle_gamma   90.00
#
_symmetry.space_group_name_H-M   'P 1'
#
loop_
_entity.id
_entity.type
_entity.pdbx_description
1 polymer ?
#
loop_
_entity_poly.entity_id
_entity_poly.type
_entity_poly.pdbx_seq_one_letter_code
_entity_poly.pdbx_strand_id
1 'polypeptide(L)'
;MSRFSPLVLIAALVAAGLSLPGAAHAATCSTARLPLPDASCTPGAFNPDVTQSTINSTICVSGWTATVRPPTSYTNALKKQGIADYGYSDTNMSDYEEDHLVPLELGGAPRDPKNLWPEPHAGAKNSYSKDSVENKLKTAVCNGQVTLSAARNAIATNWTTALSVVGLSSSFAPAAGSVPRPDHILVVIDENHAQGEIVGSANAPYITGLSQTGANFTNSHAISHPSQPNYLALFSGSTQGVTSDTCPKKAFTTADLGGQALAAGIGFAGYSESLPSVGSTACTSGNYARKHNPWVDFSDVPSSANLRFTDFPTDYTKLPAVSFVVPNLQNDMHDGTIQQGDAWLKQHLDGYIQWAKTHNSLFVLTFDEDDYTTANQIPTVITGAGVKTGNYNENISHYSVLRTIEDAYGLPHAGSAASATPITDIWG
;
A
#
# COMPACT_ATOMS: atom_id res chain seq x y z
N MET A 1 101.39 -14.86 12.20
CA MET A 1 101.67 -16.26 12.60
C MET A 1 100.46 -16.81 13.33
N SER A 2 100.14 -18.08 13.07
CA SER A 2 99.24 -18.96 13.82
C SER A 2 97.74 -18.69 13.67
N ARG A 3 96.96 -19.47 12.91
CA ARG A 3 96.60 -20.92 12.97
C ARG A 3 95.63 -21.29 14.10
N PHE A 4 94.41 -21.65 13.66
CA PHE A 4 93.49 -22.74 14.05
C PHE A 4 92.96 -22.85 15.50
N SER A 5 91.63 -22.84 15.66
CA SER A 5 90.80 -24.07 15.77
C SER A 5 89.28 -23.74 15.84
N PRO A 6 88.38 -24.70 15.52
CA PRO A 6 87.00 -24.40 15.11
C PRO A 6 85.97 -24.64 16.24
N LEU A 7 84.87 -23.87 16.23
CA LEU A 7 83.62 -24.23 16.90
C LEU A 7 82.51 -24.33 15.85
N VAL A 8 81.82 -25.47 15.85
CA VAL A 8 80.65 -25.75 15.04
C VAL A 8 79.49 -24.88 15.53
N LEU A 9 78.92 -24.05 14.64
CA LEU A 9 77.70 -23.30 14.89
C LEU A 9 76.59 -23.83 13.97
N ILE A 10 75.57 -24.42 14.58
CA ILE A 10 74.33 -24.85 13.92
C ILE A 10 73.52 -23.57 13.62
N ALA A 11 73.39 -23.22 12.34
CA ALA A 11 72.59 -22.09 11.89
C ALA A 11 71.11 -22.53 11.75
N ALA A 12 70.25 -21.98 12.60
CA ALA A 12 68.80 -22.03 12.42
C ALA A 12 68.40 -21.06 11.30
N LEU A 13 67.98 -21.59 10.15
CA LEU A 13 67.32 -20.80 9.12
C LEU A 13 65.87 -20.53 9.53
N VAL A 14 65.55 -19.25 9.72
CA VAL A 14 64.18 -18.74 9.80
C VAL A 14 63.60 -18.77 8.37
N ALA A 15 62.71 -19.72 8.11
CA ALA A 15 61.92 -19.72 6.88
C ALA A 15 60.72 -18.77 7.07
N ALA A 16 60.72 -17.66 6.34
CA ALA A 16 59.54 -16.83 6.14
C ALA A 16 58.51 -17.63 5.33
N GLY A 17 57.49 -18.15 6.02
CA GLY A 17 56.34 -18.77 5.37
C GLY A 17 55.49 -17.71 4.68
N LEU A 18 55.44 -17.72 3.35
CA LEU A 18 54.37 -17.11 2.60
C LEU A 18 53.06 -17.81 2.97
N SER A 19 52.21 -17.13 3.73
CA SER A 19 50.81 -17.50 3.91
C SER A 19 50.06 -17.26 2.60
N LEU A 20 49.72 -18.34 1.91
CA LEU A 20 48.67 -18.31 0.89
C LEU A 20 47.34 -17.93 1.58
N PRO A 21 46.59 -16.94 1.10
CA PRO A 21 45.23 -16.71 1.60
C PRO A 21 44.33 -17.84 1.05
N GLY A 22 44.17 -18.89 1.84
CA GLY A 22 43.13 -19.89 1.65
C GLY A 22 41.77 -19.30 2.03
N ALA A 23 40.85 -19.33 1.07
CA ALA A 23 39.40 -19.25 1.20
C ALA A 23 38.84 -18.17 2.16
N ALA A 24 38.64 -16.95 1.63
CA ALA A 24 37.61 -16.07 2.15
C ALA A 24 36.26 -16.81 2.08
N HIS A 25 35.54 -16.86 3.19
CA HIS A 25 34.20 -17.44 3.27
C HIS A 25 33.29 -16.77 2.24
N ALA A 26 32.91 -17.50 1.19
CA ALA A 26 31.88 -17.09 0.25
C ALA A 26 30.57 -16.96 1.04
N ALA A 27 29.87 -15.83 0.90
CA ALA A 27 28.49 -15.72 1.36
C ALA A 27 27.70 -16.85 0.67
N THR A 28 27.15 -17.79 1.44
CA THR A 28 26.30 -18.84 0.89
C THR A 28 24.98 -18.19 0.52
N CYS A 29 24.73 -18.01 -0.78
CA CYS A 29 23.48 -17.48 -1.27
C CYS A 29 22.32 -18.37 -0.81
N SER A 30 21.14 -17.78 -0.58
CA SER A 30 19.99 -18.50 -0.05
C SER A 30 18.86 -18.64 -1.07
N THR A 31 18.24 -19.81 -1.11
CA THR A 31 16.99 -20.07 -1.86
C THR A 31 15.74 -19.64 -1.08
N ALA A 32 15.87 -19.18 0.17
CA ALA A 32 14.72 -18.81 1.01
C ALA A 32 13.86 -17.66 0.45
N ARG A 33 14.41 -16.89 -0.50
CA ARG A 33 13.72 -15.75 -1.13
C ARG A 33 13.04 -16.09 -2.45
N LEU A 34 13.15 -17.32 -2.95
CA LEU A 34 12.51 -17.70 -4.21
C LEU A 34 11.02 -17.29 -4.20
N PRO A 35 10.52 -16.70 -5.29
CA PRO A 35 11.12 -16.62 -6.63
C PRO A 35 12.03 -15.39 -6.87
N LEU A 36 12.52 -14.73 -5.82
CA LEU A 36 13.52 -13.65 -5.91
C LEU A 36 14.93 -14.17 -5.64
N PRO A 37 15.98 -13.60 -6.26
CA PRO A 37 17.34 -13.87 -5.85
C PRO A 37 17.61 -13.40 -4.42
N ASP A 38 18.59 -14.03 -3.79
CA ASP A 38 19.24 -13.47 -2.61
C ASP A 38 19.93 -12.15 -2.97
N ALA A 39 19.46 -11.05 -2.39
CA ALA A 39 19.98 -9.71 -2.65
C ALA A 39 21.43 -9.51 -2.17
N SER A 40 21.94 -10.38 -1.29
CA SER A 40 23.36 -10.34 -0.88
C SER A 40 24.29 -10.87 -1.98
N CYS A 41 23.80 -11.77 -2.83
CA CYS A 41 24.55 -12.36 -3.93
C CYS A 41 24.28 -11.68 -5.27
N THR A 42 23.02 -11.36 -5.53
CA THR A 42 22.57 -10.72 -6.77
C THR A 42 21.83 -9.42 -6.44
N PRO A 43 22.54 -8.35 -6.02
CA PRO A 43 21.93 -7.06 -5.70
C PRO A 43 21.45 -6.27 -6.94
N GLY A 44 21.83 -6.69 -8.14
CA GLY A 44 21.62 -5.97 -9.39
C GLY A 44 22.81 -5.08 -9.77
N ALA A 45 22.99 -4.86 -11.07
CA ALA A 45 23.96 -3.91 -11.62
C ALA A 45 23.46 -3.35 -12.96
N PHE A 46 23.90 -2.14 -13.31
CA PHE A 46 23.42 -1.41 -14.49
C PHE A 46 24.51 -1.23 -15.55
N ASN A 47 24.10 -1.22 -16.82
CA ASN A 47 24.95 -0.83 -17.92
C ASN A 47 25.09 0.71 -17.93
N PRO A 48 26.31 1.27 -17.79
CA PRO A 48 26.53 2.72 -17.75
C PRO A 48 26.14 3.44 -19.04
N ASP A 49 26.10 2.74 -20.18
CA ASP A 49 25.70 3.32 -21.46
C ASP A 49 24.18 3.57 -21.56
N VAL A 50 23.39 2.99 -20.64
CA VAL A 50 21.93 3.11 -20.62
C VAL A 50 21.50 4.01 -19.47
N THR A 51 21.18 5.25 -19.81
CA THR A 51 20.61 6.27 -18.93
C THR A 51 19.27 6.74 -19.50
N GLN A 52 18.50 7.50 -18.73
CA GLN A 52 17.23 8.06 -19.20
C GLN A 52 17.39 8.87 -20.50
N SER A 53 18.52 9.56 -20.67
CA SER A 53 18.78 10.36 -21.87
C SER A 53 19.21 9.52 -23.08
N THR A 54 19.68 8.28 -22.88
CA THR A 54 20.16 7.42 -23.97
C THR A 54 19.16 6.32 -24.36
N ILE A 55 17.99 6.21 -23.71
CA ILE A 55 17.03 5.11 -23.97
C ILE A 55 16.61 5.03 -25.45
N ASN A 56 16.46 6.18 -26.12
CA ASN A 56 16.04 6.26 -27.52
C ASN A 56 17.12 5.88 -28.54
N SER A 57 18.38 5.76 -28.10
CA SER A 57 19.50 5.22 -28.90
C SER A 57 19.99 3.86 -28.39
N THR A 58 19.37 3.32 -27.33
CA THR A 58 19.75 2.06 -26.68
C THR A 58 18.54 1.13 -26.57
N ILE A 59 17.96 0.97 -25.38
CA ILE A 59 16.95 -0.05 -25.06
C ILE A 59 15.63 0.10 -25.84
N CYS A 60 15.32 1.27 -26.38
CA CYS A 60 14.15 1.53 -27.22
C CYS A 60 14.41 1.39 -28.71
N VAL A 61 15.62 0.94 -29.10
CA VAL A 61 15.99 0.63 -30.48
C VAL A 61 15.97 -0.88 -30.68
N SER A 62 15.28 -1.32 -31.73
CA SER A 62 15.22 -2.74 -32.09
C SER A 62 16.62 -3.33 -32.30
N GLY A 63 16.89 -4.48 -31.68
CA GLY A 63 18.16 -5.21 -31.81
C GLY A 63 19.28 -4.76 -30.88
N TRP A 64 19.11 -3.68 -30.09
CA TRP A 64 20.19 -3.20 -29.21
C TRP A 64 20.67 -4.25 -28.20
N THR A 65 19.76 -4.99 -27.57
CA THR A 65 20.12 -6.02 -26.58
C THR A 65 20.97 -7.14 -27.17
N ALA A 66 20.82 -7.44 -28.46
CA ALA A 66 21.66 -8.42 -29.15
C ALA A 66 23.13 -7.97 -29.26
N THR A 67 23.39 -6.66 -29.28
CA THR A 67 24.75 -6.11 -29.38
C THR A 67 25.54 -6.20 -28.07
N VAL A 68 24.83 -6.26 -26.94
CA VAL A 68 25.44 -6.28 -25.59
C VAL A 68 25.35 -7.63 -24.90
N ARG A 69 24.52 -8.56 -25.41
CA ARG A 69 24.32 -9.89 -24.81
C ARG A 69 25.63 -10.67 -24.74
N PRO A 70 25.99 -11.26 -23.58
CA PRO A 70 27.18 -12.10 -23.49
C PRO A 70 27.02 -13.41 -24.30
N PRO A 71 28.13 -14.02 -24.76
CA PRO A 71 28.07 -15.33 -25.41
C PRO A 71 27.61 -16.39 -24.41
N THR A 72 26.95 -17.44 -24.90
CA THR A 72 26.45 -18.55 -24.07
C THR A 72 27.56 -19.30 -23.33
N SER A 73 28.80 -19.28 -23.85
CA SER A 73 29.97 -19.83 -23.16
C SER A 73 30.28 -19.11 -21.85
N TYR A 74 29.99 -17.81 -21.76
CA TYR A 74 30.14 -17.02 -20.54
C TYR A 74 29.04 -17.38 -19.53
N THR A 75 27.78 -17.35 -19.96
CA THR A 75 26.63 -17.56 -19.07
C THR A 75 26.51 -18.99 -18.56
N ASN A 76 26.90 -20.00 -19.34
CA ASN A 76 26.89 -21.40 -18.88
C ASN A 76 27.87 -21.65 -17.74
N ALA A 77 29.07 -21.03 -17.79
CA ALA A 77 30.04 -21.17 -16.71
C ALA A 77 29.51 -20.53 -15.42
N LEU A 78 28.88 -19.35 -15.53
CA LEU A 78 28.31 -18.63 -14.40
C LEU A 78 27.11 -19.35 -13.80
N LYS A 79 26.18 -19.85 -14.62
CA LYS A 79 25.02 -20.64 -14.18
C LYS A 79 25.43 -21.84 -13.33
N LYS A 80 26.42 -22.60 -13.79
CA LYS A 80 26.93 -23.76 -13.05
C LYS A 80 27.45 -23.35 -11.67
N GLN A 81 28.16 -22.22 -11.59
CA GLN A 81 28.69 -21.70 -10.33
C GLN A 81 27.55 -21.19 -9.43
N GLY A 82 26.62 -20.41 -9.97
CA GLY A 82 25.47 -19.88 -9.24
C GLY A 82 24.59 -20.98 -8.65
N ILE A 83 24.37 -22.08 -9.39
CA ILE A 83 23.58 -23.22 -8.88
C ILE A 83 24.22 -23.78 -7.59
N ALA A 84 25.55 -23.88 -7.58
CA ALA A 84 26.29 -24.32 -6.39
C ALA A 84 26.27 -23.27 -5.27
N ASP A 85 26.45 -21.99 -5.61
CA ASP A 85 26.52 -20.89 -4.64
C ASP A 85 25.19 -20.67 -3.91
N TYR A 86 24.06 -20.86 -4.59
CA TYR A 86 22.70 -20.83 -4.02
C TYR A 86 22.31 -22.11 -3.28
N GLY A 87 23.12 -23.16 -3.35
CA GLY A 87 22.84 -24.42 -2.69
C GLY A 87 21.55 -25.08 -3.18
N TYR A 88 21.23 -24.95 -4.47
CA TYR A 88 20.09 -25.67 -5.04
C TYR A 88 20.30 -27.18 -4.94
N SER A 89 19.27 -27.89 -4.49
CA SER A 89 19.29 -29.37 -4.45
C SER A 89 19.24 -29.98 -5.85
N ASP A 90 18.58 -29.30 -6.77
CA ASP A 90 18.60 -29.62 -8.19
C ASP A 90 19.81 -28.95 -8.84
N THR A 91 20.61 -29.75 -9.54
CA THR A 91 21.85 -29.31 -10.19
C THR A 91 21.78 -29.45 -11.70
N ASN A 92 20.62 -29.83 -12.25
CA ASN A 92 20.41 -29.92 -13.67
C ASN A 92 20.30 -28.52 -14.27
N MET A 93 21.33 -28.11 -15.02
CA MET A 93 21.41 -26.76 -15.60
C MET A 93 20.26 -26.40 -16.56
N SER A 94 19.53 -27.39 -17.09
CA SER A 94 18.37 -27.15 -17.95
C SER A 94 17.15 -26.63 -17.21
N ASP A 95 17.12 -26.77 -15.88
CA ASP A 95 15.95 -26.45 -15.06
C ASP A 95 16.01 -25.00 -14.54
N TYR A 96 17.04 -24.28 -14.96
CA TYR A 96 17.33 -22.89 -14.64
C TYR A 96 17.53 -22.06 -15.92
N GLU A 97 17.31 -20.76 -15.83
CA GLU A 97 17.72 -19.73 -16.79
C GLU A 97 18.87 -18.92 -16.18
N GLU A 98 19.91 -18.59 -16.95
CA GLU A 98 20.93 -17.65 -16.44
C GLU A 98 20.44 -16.26 -16.78
N ASP A 99 19.77 -15.65 -15.83
CA ASP A 99 18.97 -14.47 -16.10
C ASP A 99 19.51 -13.23 -15.40
N HIS A 100 19.15 -12.07 -15.94
CA HIS A 100 19.52 -10.79 -15.38
C HIS A 100 18.48 -10.33 -14.36
N LEU A 101 18.85 -9.98 -13.12
CA LEU A 101 17.89 -9.41 -12.16
C LEU A 101 17.27 -8.11 -12.69
N VAL A 102 18.12 -7.22 -13.21
CA VAL A 102 17.70 -6.10 -14.04
C VAL A 102 17.93 -6.49 -15.48
N PRO A 103 16.90 -6.62 -16.33
CA PRO A 103 17.05 -7.15 -17.66
C PRO A 103 17.86 -6.23 -18.58
N LEU A 104 18.48 -6.80 -19.61
CA LEU A 104 19.19 -6.03 -20.63
C LEU A 104 18.29 -4.96 -21.27
N GLU A 105 16.99 -5.23 -21.40
CA GLU A 105 16.01 -4.29 -21.96
C GLU A 105 15.60 -3.15 -21.03
N LEU A 106 16.02 -3.21 -19.76
CA LEU A 106 16.05 -2.05 -18.85
C LEU A 106 17.50 -1.59 -18.60
N GLY A 107 18.45 -2.04 -19.40
CA GLY A 107 19.87 -1.67 -19.30
C GLY A 107 20.56 -2.22 -18.06
N GLY A 108 20.25 -3.44 -17.66
CA GLY A 108 21.08 -4.20 -16.73
C GLY A 108 22.49 -4.44 -17.26
N ALA A 109 23.46 -4.60 -16.36
CA ALA A 109 24.83 -4.89 -16.72
C ALA A 109 24.91 -6.29 -17.37
N PRO A 110 25.48 -6.43 -18.58
CA PRO A 110 25.39 -7.69 -19.33
C PRO A 110 26.27 -8.81 -18.78
N ARG A 111 27.37 -8.47 -18.11
CA ARG A 111 28.39 -9.42 -17.64
C ARG A 111 28.69 -9.32 -16.15
N ASP A 112 28.09 -8.38 -15.41
CA ASP A 112 28.37 -8.25 -13.98
C ASP A 112 27.69 -9.39 -13.21
N PRO A 113 28.43 -10.26 -12.49
CA PRO A 113 27.85 -11.34 -11.71
C PRO A 113 26.83 -10.86 -10.67
N LYS A 114 26.91 -9.60 -10.21
CA LYS A 114 25.92 -9.01 -9.30
C LYS A 114 24.53 -8.87 -9.91
N ASN A 115 24.42 -8.93 -11.24
CA ASN A 115 23.15 -8.84 -11.96
C ASN A 115 22.72 -10.17 -12.56
N LEU A 116 23.45 -11.27 -12.35
CA LEU A 116 23.22 -12.55 -13.00
C LEU A 116 22.92 -13.62 -11.95
N TRP A 117 21.86 -14.38 -12.15
CA TRP A 117 21.49 -15.46 -11.24
C TRP A 117 20.84 -16.65 -11.97
N PRO A 118 21.00 -17.88 -11.46
CA PRO A 118 20.31 -19.05 -11.96
C PRO A 118 18.84 -19.04 -11.49
N GLU A 119 17.96 -18.52 -12.33
CA GLU A 119 16.53 -18.42 -12.07
C GLU A 119 15.81 -19.74 -12.36
N PRO A 120 15.08 -20.34 -11.41
CA PRO A 120 14.36 -21.59 -11.66
C PRO A 120 13.23 -21.45 -12.70
N HIS A 121 13.08 -22.47 -13.56
CA HIS A 121 11.90 -22.60 -14.43
C HIS A 121 10.65 -23.14 -13.68
N ALA A 122 10.88 -23.77 -12.52
CA ALA A 122 9.82 -24.37 -11.70
C ALA A 122 9.05 -23.33 -10.87
N GLY A 123 7.79 -23.64 -10.56
CA GLY A 123 6.90 -22.80 -9.74
C GLY A 123 5.96 -21.91 -10.54
N ALA A 124 4.99 -21.30 -9.84
CA ALA A 124 3.98 -20.42 -10.45
C ALA A 124 4.53 -19.05 -10.87
N LYS A 125 5.67 -18.66 -10.30
CA LYS A 125 6.44 -17.45 -10.61
C LYS A 125 7.85 -17.91 -10.97
N ASN A 126 8.13 -17.96 -12.27
CA ASN A 126 9.34 -18.50 -12.88
C ASN A 126 9.87 -17.54 -13.97
N SER A 127 10.97 -17.92 -14.63
CA SER A 127 11.60 -17.09 -15.66
C SER A 127 10.62 -16.61 -16.74
N TYR A 128 9.73 -17.48 -17.24
CA TYR A 128 8.71 -17.11 -18.23
C TYR A 128 7.74 -16.02 -17.73
N SER A 129 7.36 -16.06 -16.44
CA SER A 129 6.48 -15.04 -15.86
C SER A 129 7.20 -13.72 -15.62
N LYS A 130 8.51 -13.76 -15.34
CA LYS A 130 9.35 -12.57 -15.22
C LYS A 130 9.55 -11.90 -16.57
N ASP A 131 9.78 -12.64 -17.65
CA ASP A 131 9.83 -12.11 -19.02
C ASP A 131 8.62 -11.21 -19.34
N SER A 132 7.43 -11.59 -18.90
CA SER A 132 6.22 -10.78 -19.11
C SER A 132 6.28 -9.43 -18.39
N VAL A 133 6.81 -9.41 -17.16
CA VAL A 133 7.02 -8.19 -16.37
C VAL A 133 8.07 -7.30 -17.03
N GLU A 134 9.19 -7.87 -17.45
CA GLU A 134 10.28 -7.16 -18.12
C GLU A 134 9.79 -6.44 -19.37
N ASN A 135 9.08 -7.17 -20.25
CA ASN A 135 8.58 -6.63 -21.50
C ASN A 135 7.60 -5.47 -21.28
N LYS A 136 6.75 -5.56 -20.25
CA LYS A 136 5.80 -4.49 -19.89
C LYS A 136 6.52 -3.25 -19.35
N LEU A 137 7.51 -3.44 -18.47
CA LEU A 137 8.31 -2.33 -17.94
C LEU A 137 9.10 -1.64 -19.05
N LYS A 138 9.76 -2.39 -19.93
CA LYS A 138 10.46 -1.86 -21.09
C LYS A 138 9.53 -1.04 -21.98
N THR A 139 8.37 -1.59 -22.31
CA THR A 139 7.36 -0.90 -23.14
C THR A 139 6.96 0.43 -22.50
N ALA A 140 6.67 0.44 -21.20
CA ALA A 140 6.32 1.65 -20.48
C ALA A 140 7.45 2.69 -20.42
N VAL A 141 8.70 2.25 -20.24
CA VAL A 141 9.87 3.14 -20.28
C VAL A 141 10.02 3.76 -21.67
N CYS A 142 9.92 2.97 -22.73
CA CYS A 142 10.05 3.46 -24.10
C CYS A 142 8.88 4.34 -24.56
N ASN A 143 7.70 4.14 -23.98
CA ASN A 143 6.53 5.01 -24.19
C ASN A 143 6.54 6.26 -23.29
N GLY A 144 7.53 6.42 -22.40
CA GLY A 144 7.61 7.54 -21.46
C GLY A 144 6.60 7.49 -20.31
N GLN A 145 5.94 6.35 -20.09
CA GLN A 145 4.95 6.15 -19.03
C GLN A 145 5.59 5.98 -17.65
N VAL A 146 6.81 5.42 -17.61
CA VAL A 146 7.59 5.22 -16.38
C VAL A 146 9.05 5.61 -16.65
N THR A 147 9.75 6.21 -15.67
CA THR A 147 11.17 6.50 -15.84
C THR A 147 12.01 5.21 -15.78
N LEU A 148 13.13 5.19 -16.50
CA LEU A 148 14.09 4.08 -16.47
C LEU A 148 14.53 3.75 -15.04
N SER A 149 14.76 4.76 -14.21
CA SER A 149 15.15 4.56 -12.81
C SER A 149 14.05 3.91 -11.98
N ALA A 150 12.79 4.32 -12.16
CA ALA A 150 11.66 3.73 -11.44
C ALA A 150 11.46 2.26 -11.83
N ALA A 151 11.51 1.94 -13.12
CA ALA A 151 11.41 0.57 -13.62
C ALA A 151 12.54 -0.33 -13.08
N ARG A 152 13.80 0.15 -13.13
CA ARG A 152 14.97 -0.55 -12.58
C ARG A 152 14.87 -0.82 -11.09
N ASN A 153 14.48 0.18 -10.31
CA ASN A 153 14.34 0.04 -8.86
C ASN A 153 13.23 -0.96 -8.51
N ALA A 154 12.09 -0.89 -9.20
CA ALA A 154 10.96 -1.78 -8.96
C ALA A 154 11.31 -3.24 -9.25
N ILE A 155 11.92 -3.53 -10.41
CA ILE A 155 12.26 -4.91 -10.80
C ILE A 155 13.39 -5.50 -9.95
N ALA A 156 14.43 -4.72 -9.62
CA ALA A 156 15.53 -5.18 -8.79
C ALA A 156 15.10 -5.48 -7.34
N THR A 157 14.12 -4.73 -6.82
CA THR A 157 13.61 -4.91 -5.46
C THR A 157 12.74 -6.15 -5.35
N ASN A 158 11.74 -6.26 -6.23
CA ASN A 158 10.81 -7.38 -6.29
C ASN A 158 10.11 -7.40 -7.66
N TRP A 159 10.65 -8.19 -8.59
CA TRP A 159 10.10 -8.30 -9.94
C TRP A 159 8.63 -8.75 -9.93
N THR A 160 8.19 -9.52 -8.92
CA THR A 160 6.82 -10.04 -8.87
C THR A 160 5.75 -8.99 -8.56
N THR A 161 6.15 -7.83 -8.02
CA THR A 161 5.27 -6.69 -7.72
C THR A 161 5.64 -5.45 -8.53
N ALA A 162 6.66 -5.53 -9.40
CA ALA A 162 7.25 -4.38 -10.05
C ALA A 162 6.24 -3.57 -10.87
N LEU A 163 5.35 -4.24 -11.60
CA LEU A 163 4.29 -3.57 -12.36
C LEU A 163 3.35 -2.77 -11.45
N SER A 164 2.99 -3.29 -10.29
CA SER A 164 2.13 -2.59 -9.33
C SER A 164 2.82 -1.35 -8.78
N VAL A 165 4.08 -1.50 -8.40
CA VAL A 165 4.90 -0.41 -7.85
C VAL A 165 5.02 0.76 -8.82
N VAL A 166 5.03 0.51 -10.13
CA VAL A 166 5.12 1.56 -11.14
C VAL A 166 3.77 1.90 -11.80
N GLY A 167 2.65 1.46 -11.25
CA GLY A 167 1.30 1.78 -11.77
C GLY A 167 0.97 1.14 -13.13
N LEU A 168 1.64 0.03 -13.48
CA LEU A 168 1.45 -0.73 -14.72
C LEU A 168 0.82 -2.11 -14.50
N SER A 169 0.48 -2.47 -13.26
CA SER A 169 -0.49 -3.54 -13.05
C SER A 169 -1.69 -3.17 -13.90
N SER A 170 -2.09 -4.05 -14.82
CA SER A 170 -3.40 -3.91 -15.45
C SER A 170 -4.35 -3.69 -14.30
N SER A 171 -4.90 -2.48 -14.19
CA SER A 171 -6.07 -2.25 -13.39
C SER A 171 -6.96 -3.41 -13.78
N PHE A 172 -7.32 -4.26 -12.82
CA PHE A 172 -8.63 -4.84 -12.91
C PHE A 172 -9.53 -3.61 -12.93
N ALA A 173 -9.78 -3.05 -14.12
CA ALA A 173 -11.00 -2.35 -14.38
C ALA A 173 -12.03 -3.30 -13.79
N PRO A 174 -12.71 -2.91 -12.71
CA PRO A 174 -13.69 -3.77 -12.09
C PRO A 174 -14.57 -4.29 -13.22
N ALA A 175 -14.98 -5.57 -13.19
CA ALA A 175 -16.06 -5.99 -14.08
C ALA A 175 -17.17 -4.95 -13.93
N ALA A 176 -17.78 -4.50 -15.03
CA ALA A 176 -18.79 -3.44 -14.97
C ALA A 176 -19.81 -3.80 -13.86
N GLY A 177 -19.86 -2.98 -12.81
CA GLY A 177 -20.66 -3.26 -11.60
C GLY A 177 -19.91 -3.85 -10.39
N SER A 178 -18.58 -3.91 -10.34
CA SER A 178 -17.82 -4.25 -9.12
C SER A 178 -17.05 -3.07 -8.54
N VAL A 179 -16.79 -3.09 -7.23
CA VAL A 179 -16.04 -2.04 -6.52
C VAL A 179 -14.54 -2.24 -6.76
N PRO A 180 -13.77 -1.19 -7.15
CA PRO A 180 -12.32 -1.29 -7.26
C PRO A 180 -11.69 -1.53 -5.89
N ARG A 181 -10.53 -2.19 -5.87
CA ARG A 181 -9.71 -2.37 -4.67
C ARG A 181 -8.64 -1.26 -4.60
N PRO A 182 -8.87 -0.18 -3.86
CA PRO A 182 -7.82 0.79 -3.57
C PRO A 182 -6.74 0.19 -2.66
N ASP A 183 -5.56 0.79 -2.68
CA ASP A 183 -4.46 0.54 -1.75
C ASP A 183 -4.78 1.16 -0.38
N HIS A 184 -5.46 2.31 -0.35
CA HIS A 184 -5.90 3.01 0.86
C HIS A 184 -7.30 3.62 0.70
N ILE A 185 -8.16 3.44 1.70
CA ILE A 185 -9.40 4.19 1.89
C ILE A 185 -9.28 4.97 3.19
N LEU A 186 -9.48 6.29 3.11
CA LEU A 186 -9.64 7.15 4.28
C LEU A 186 -11.11 7.56 4.40
N VAL A 187 -11.74 7.16 5.50
CA VAL A 187 -13.10 7.58 5.86
C VAL A 187 -13.02 8.68 6.91
N VAL A 188 -13.73 9.79 6.66
CA VAL A 188 -13.93 10.89 7.62
C VAL A 188 -15.41 11.00 7.90
N ILE A 189 -15.74 11.19 9.18
CA ILE A 189 -17.10 11.35 9.66
C ILE A 189 -17.15 12.69 10.40
N ASP A 190 -17.91 13.63 9.86
CA ASP A 190 -18.31 14.88 10.54
C ASP A 190 -19.71 14.68 11.17
N GLU A 191 -20.22 15.67 11.90
CA GLU A 191 -21.33 15.51 12.83
C GLU A 191 -22.55 16.40 12.50
N ASN A 192 -23.76 15.89 12.74
CA ASN A 192 -25.03 16.65 12.88
C ASN A 192 -25.28 17.77 11.86
N HIS A 193 -25.31 17.46 10.56
CA HIS A 193 -25.74 18.42 9.53
C HIS A 193 -26.48 17.73 8.40
N ALA A 194 -27.59 18.34 7.95
CA ALA A 194 -28.28 17.88 6.77
C ALA A 194 -27.48 18.20 5.49
N GLN A 195 -27.69 17.40 4.43
CA GLN A 195 -27.06 17.59 3.11
C GLN A 195 -27.15 19.05 2.62
N GLY A 196 -28.31 19.69 2.81
CA GLY A 196 -28.57 21.07 2.37
C GLY A 196 -27.90 22.17 3.21
N GLU A 197 -27.39 21.84 4.40
CA GLU A 197 -26.69 22.79 5.29
C GLU A 197 -25.20 22.90 4.96
N ILE A 198 -24.65 21.83 4.35
CA ILE A 198 -23.24 21.72 3.96
C ILE A 198 -23.06 21.97 2.47
N VAL A 199 -23.66 21.14 1.61
CA VAL A 199 -23.39 21.19 0.16
C VAL A 199 -24.06 22.41 -0.46
N GLY A 200 -23.25 23.32 -1.01
CA GLY A 200 -23.71 24.60 -1.58
C GLY A 200 -23.70 25.75 -0.57
N SER A 201 -23.35 25.48 0.69
CA SER A 201 -23.27 26.49 1.75
C SER A 201 -22.02 27.36 1.61
N ALA A 202 -22.17 28.68 1.78
CA ALA A 202 -21.03 29.60 1.86
C ALA A 202 -20.16 29.36 3.11
N ASN A 203 -20.68 28.61 4.09
CA ASN A 203 -19.98 28.23 5.30
C ASN A 203 -19.13 26.96 5.12
N ALA A 204 -19.37 26.16 4.08
CA ALA A 204 -18.61 24.94 3.76
C ALA A 204 -18.06 24.97 2.32
N PRO A 205 -17.24 25.99 1.95
CA PRO A 205 -16.76 26.12 0.59
C PRO A 205 -15.85 24.98 0.14
N TYR A 206 -15.08 24.36 1.04
CA TYR A 206 -14.20 23.25 0.67
C TYR A 206 -14.99 21.97 0.41
N ILE A 207 -15.90 21.59 1.30
CA ILE A 207 -16.77 20.42 1.11
C ILE A 207 -17.67 20.60 -0.13
N THR A 208 -18.17 21.83 -0.37
CA THR A 208 -18.88 22.16 -1.62
C THR A 208 -17.99 21.98 -2.86
N GLY A 209 -16.69 22.31 -2.78
CA GLY A 209 -15.75 22.04 -3.86
C GLY A 209 -15.47 20.54 -4.06
N LEU A 210 -15.46 19.75 -2.98
CA LEU A 210 -15.33 18.30 -3.05
C LEU A 210 -16.55 17.67 -3.75
N SER A 211 -17.77 18.10 -3.41
CA SER A 211 -18.99 17.58 -4.05
C SER A 211 -19.07 17.90 -5.54
N GLN A 212 -18.42 18.99 -5.99
CA GLN A 212 -18.33 19.37 -7.40
C GLN A 212 -17.26 18.61 -8.18
N THR A 213 -16.28 18.00 -7.49
CA THR A 213 -15.14 17.32 -8.13
C THR A 213 -15.06 15.82 -7.84
N GLY A 214 -15.87 15.31 -6.90
CA GLY A 214 -16.06 13.90 -6.60
C GLY A 214 -17.43 13.38 -7.00
N ALA A 215 -17.77 12.20 -6.51
CA ALA A 215 -19.10 11.63 -6.54
C ALA A 215 -19.88 12.11 -5.31
N ASN A 216 -20.87 12.97 -5.53
CA ASN A 216 -21.74 13.52 -4.50
C ASN A 216 -23.05 12.74 -4.43
N PHE A 217 -23.32 12.10 -3.30
CA PHE A 217 -24.55 11.31 -3.10
C PHE A 217 -25.65 12.20 -2.53
N THR A 218 -26.59 12.59 -3.40
CA THR A 218 -27.67 13.51 -3.05
C THR A 218 -28.84 12.83 -2.33
N ASN A 219 -28.79 11.52 -2.11
CA ASN A 219 -29.84 10.75 -1.43
C ASN A 219 -29.22 9.74 -0.44
N SER A 220 -28.25 10.22 0.35
CA SER A 220 -27.60 9.48 1.43
C SER A 220 -28.30 9.72 2.76
N HIS A 221 -28.52 8.66 3.53
CA HIS A 221 -29.26 8.70 4.78
C HIS A 221 -28.53 8.02 5.94
N ALA A 222 -28.50 8.68 7.09
CA ALA A 222 -28.09 8.06 8.34
C ALA A 222 -29.16 7.10 8.86
N ILE A 223 -28.80 6.28 9.86
CA ILE A 223 -29.59 5.13 10.29
C ILE A 223 -30.53 5.48 11.46
N SER A 224 -30.07 6.33 12.37
CA SER A 224 -30.82 6.63 13.59
C SER A 224 -30.45 8.00 14.15
N HIS A 225 -31.02 8.28 15.32
CA HIS A 225 -30.63 9.34 16.23
C HIS A 225 -30.49 8.73 17.64
N PRO A 226 -29.47 9.07 18.45
CA PRO A 226 -28.40 10.08 18.23
C PRO A 226 -27.14 9.49 17.53
N SER A 227 -26.05 10.25 17.51
CA SER A 227 -24.77 9.98 16.84
C SER A 227 -24.19 8.57 17.00
N GLN A 228 -23.99 8.10 18.24
CA GLN A 228 -23.24 6.87 18.49
C GLN A 228 -23.77 5.62 17.74
N PRO A 229 -25.09 5.35 17.68
CA PRO A 229 -25.68 4.35 16.80
C PRO A 229 -25.21 4.40 15.33
N ASN A 230 -25.01 5.58 14.75
CA ASN A 230 -24.64 5.75 13.35
C ASN A 230 -23.18 5.36 13.08
N TYR A 231 -22.25 5.72 13.97
CA TYR A 231 -20.87 5.23 13.91
C TYR A 231 -20.78 3.71 13.97
N LEU A 232 -21.54 3.09 14.88
CA LEU A 232 -21.63 1.63 14.98
C LEU A 232 -22.24 1.01 13.71
N ALA A 233 -23.26 1.66 13.14
CA ALA A 233 -23.90 1.22 11.92
C ALA A 233 -22.95 1.21 10.72
N LEU A 234 -22.17 2.28 10.54
CA LEU A 234 -21.16 2.37 9.48
C LEU A 234 -20.00 1.38 9.72
N PHE A 235 -19.65 1.08 10.96
CA PHE A 235 -18.49 0.24 11.27
C PHE A 235 -18.81 -1.26 11.31
N SER A 236 -20.03 -1.65 11.71
CA SER A 236 -20.40 -3.06 11.97
C SER A 236 -21.70 -3.52 11.31
N GLY A 237 -22.33 -2.66 10.51
CA GLY A 237 -23.62 -2.95 9.88
C GLY A 237 -24.78 -3.03 10.87
N SER A 238 -24.60 -2.56 12.10
CA SER A 238 -25.61 -2.63 13.16
C SER A 238 -25.39 -1.54 14.20
N THR A 239 -26.46 -1.00 14.77
CA THR A 239 -26.38 -0.09 15.92
C THR A 239 -25.98 -0.81 17.21
N GLN A 240 -25.83 -2.14 17.17
CA GLN A 240 -25.57 -3.01 18.32
C GLN A 240 -26.63 -2.91 19.43
N GLY A 241 -27.83 -2.43 19.08
CA GLY A 241 -28.91 -2.15 20.04
C GLY A 241 -28.67 -0.91 20.90
N VAL A 242 -27.66 -0.10 20.58
CA VAL A 242 -27.41 1.19 21.22
C VAL A 242 -28.46 2.20 20.73
N THR A 243 -29.02 2.96 21.66
CA THR A 243 -30.06 3.97 21.41
C THR A 243 -29.74 5.33 22.06
N SER A 244 -28.48 5.52 22.49
CA SER A 244 -28.02 6.75 23.14
C SER A 244 -26.52 6.94 22.94
N ASP A 245 -26.03 8.14 23.23
CA ASP A 245 -24.60 8.49 23.26
C ASP A 245 -23.86 8.03 24.53
N THR A 246 -24.49 7.15 25.31
CA THR A 246 -23.82 6.57 26.47
C THR A 246 -22.73 5.62 26.00
N CYS A 247 -21.47 6.01 26.24
CA CYS A 247 -20.27 5.20 26.00
C CYS A 247 -20.46 3.73 26.45
N PRO A 248 -20.37 2.75 25.52
CA PRO A 248 -20.54 1.34 25.83
C PRO A 248 -19.56 0.86 26.90
N LYS A 249 -20.06 0.06 27.84
CA LYS A 249 -19.25 -0.49 28.96
C LYS A 249 -18.73 -1.90 28.70
N LYS A 250 -19.27 -2.57 27.69
CA LYS A 250 -18.89 -3.92 27.28
C LYS A 250 -18.52 -3.86 25.82
N ALA A 251 -17.42 -4.52 25.48
CA ALA A 251 -17.02 -4.66 24.10
C ALA A 251 -18.04 -5.55 23.35
N PHE A 252 -18.35 -5.17 22.12
CA PHE A 252 -19.08 -5.98 21.18
C PHE A 252 -18.17 -7.08 20.61
N THR A 253 -18.80 -8.19 20.25
CA THR A 253 -18.13 -9.39 19.70
C THR A 253 -18.76 -9.83 18.38
N THR A 254 -19.60 -8.97 17.80
CA THR A 254 -20.20 -9.14 16.48
C THR A 254 -19.18 -8.75 15.42
N ALA A 255 -19.40 -9.15 14.17
CA ALA A 255 -18.50 -8.79 13.08
C ALA A 255 -18.49 -7.28 12.83
N ASP A 256 -17.31 -6.75 12.53
CA ASP A 256 -17.09 -5.35 12.14
C ASP A 256 -15.97 -5.23 11.09
N LEU A 257 -15.89 -4.05 10.48
CA LEU A 257 -14.94 -3.75 9.41
C LEU A 257 -13.47 -3.89 9.85
N GLY A 258 -13.13 -3.40 11.04
CA GLY A 258 -11.76 -3.41 11.55
C GLY A 258 -11.29 -4.83 11.87
N GLY A 259 -12.11 -5.59 12.61
CA GLY A 259 -11.85 -6.99 12.95
C GLY A 259 -11.70 -7.86 11.70
N GLN A 260 -12.58 -7.69 10.72
CA GLN A 260 -12.48 -8.40 9.44
C GLN A 260 -11.23 -8.03 8.64
N ALA A 261 -10.92 -6.74 8.51
CA ALA A 261 -9.73 -6.28 7.78
C ALA A 261 -8.43 -6.81 8.41
N LEU A 262 -8.35 -6.83 9.74
CA LEU A 262 -7.20 -7.34 10.47
C LEU A 262 -7.10 -8.87 10.34
N ALA A 263 -8.20 -9.59 10.47
CA ALA A 263 -8.24 -11.05 10.28
C ALA A 263 -7.83 -11.46 8.85
N ALA A 264 -8.11 -10.63 7.85
CA ALA A 264 -7.72 -10.83 6.46
C ALA A 264 -6.29 -10.33 6.12
N GLY A 265 -5.57 -9.73 7.08
CA GLY A 265 -4.22 -9.18 6.85
C GLY A 265 -4.18 -7.93 5.97
N ILE A 266 -5.30 -7.21 5.85
CA ILE A 266 -5.48 -6.02 4.98
C ILE A 266 -5.02 -4.73 5.69
N GLY A 267 -5.07 -4.71 7.03
CA GLY A 267 -4.62 -3.59 7.85
C GLY A 267 -5.72 -2.55 8.08
N PHE A 268 -5.82 -2.09 9.32
CA PHE A 268 -6.81 -1.11 9.78
C PHE A 268 -6.20 -0.17 10.83
N ALA A 269 -6.58 1.12 10.81
CA ALA A 269 -6.36 2.04 11.91
C ALA A 269 -7.44 3.14 11.98
N GLY A 270 -7.75 3.60 13.19
CA GLY A 270 -8.51 4.82 13.43
C GLY A 270 -7.63 5.91 14.04
N TYR A 271 -7.82 7.15 13.60
CA TYR A 271 -7.04 8.32 13.99
C TYR A 271 -7.99 9.39 14.54
N SER A 272 -8.01 9.58 15.85
CA SER A 272 -8.92 10.56 16.47
C SER A 272 -8.16 11.80 16.93
N GLU A 273 -8.71 12.98 16.62
CA GLU A 273 -8.18 14.23 17.14
C GLU A 273 -8.44 14.31 18.66
N SER A 274 -7.46 14.85 19.39
CA SER A 274 -7.53 14.98 20.86
C SER A 274 -7.61 13.67 21.65
N LEU A 275 -7.40 12.51 21.01
CA LEU A 275 -7.23 11.23 21.71
C LEU A 275 -6.08 11.37 22.74
N PRO A 276 -6.29 11.08 24.04
CA PRO A 276 -5.30 11.40 25.07
C PRO A 276 -4.01 10.57 24.97
N SER A 277 -4.12 9.35 24.45
CA SER A 277 -2.98 8.46 24.18
C SER A 277 -3.40 7.40 23.17
N VAL A 278 -2.44 6.89 22.40
CA VAL A 278 -2.64 5.68 21.58
C VAL A 278 -3.25 4.57 22.45
N GLY A 279 -4.29 3.92 21.95
CA GLY A 279 -5.00 2.84 22.62
C GLY A 279 -5.92 3.26 23.77
N SER A 280 -6.14 4.56 23.99
CA SER A 280 -7.05 5.02 25.04
C SER A 280 -8.47 4.51 24.83
N THR A 281 -9.09 4.05 25.92
CA THR A 281 -10.51 3.65 25.95
C THR A 281 -11.37 4.66 26.71
N ALA A 282 -10.84 5.84 27.03
CA ALA A 282 -11.55 6.90 27.74
C ALA A 282 -12.82 7.26 26.97
N CYS A 283 -13.94 7.46 27.68
CA CYS A 283 -15.19 7.84 27.01
C CYS A 283 -15.12 9.28 26.48
N THR A 284 -14.43 10.16 27.19
CA THR A 284 -14.18 11.57 26.79
C THR A 284 -12.82 12.03 27.28
N SER A 285 -12.23 13.04 26.62
CA SER A 285 -11.00 13.72 27.06
C SER A 285 -10.86 15.06 26.35
N GLY A 286 -11.11 16.18 27.05
CA GLY A 286 -11.19 17.48 26.38
C GLY A 286 -12.28 17.44 25.30
N ASN A 287 -11.91 17.75 24.05
CA ASN A 287 -12.82 17.70 22.90
C ASN A 287 -12.92 16.30 22.25
N TYR A 288 -12.18 15.29 22.73
CA TYR A 288 -12.34 13.92 22.24
C TYR A 288 -13.57 13.25 22.84
N ALA A 289 -14.34 12.57 21.99
CA ALA A 289 -15.50 11.77 22.37
C ALA A 289 -15.44 10.37 21.74
N ARG A 290 -15.37 9.32 22.58
CA ARG A 290 -15.33 7.92 22.11
C ARG A 290 -16.59 7.51 21.33
N LYS A 291 -17.74 8.17 21.57
CA LYS A 291 -18.98 7.89 20.85
C LYS A 291 -18.83 8.02 19.32
N HIS A 292 -17.83 8.76 18.84
CA HIS A 292 -17.50 8.93 17.41
C HIS A 292 -16.43 7.92 16.91
N ASN A 293 -15.98 6.98 17.75
CA ASN A 293 -14.80 6.14 17.49
C ASN A 293 -15.13 4.65 17.70
N PRO A 294 -15.91 4.05 16.80
CA PRO A 294 -16.60 2.78 17.03
C PRO A 294 -15.65 1.60 17.19
N TRP A 295 -14.46 1.63 16.58
CA TRP A 295 -13.48 0.54 16.68
C TRP A 295 -13.00 0.27 18.12
N VAL A 296 -13.13 1.24 19.03
CA VAL A 296 -12.79 1.09 20.45
C VAL A 296 -13.84 0.25 21.21
N ASP A 297 -15.02 0.04 20.61
CA ASP A 297 -16.12 -0.71 21.20
C ASP A 297 -16.10 -2.20 20.85
N PHE A 298 -15.17 -2.68 20.00
CA PHE A 298 -15.10 -4.07 19.56
C PHE A 298 -13.91 -4.82 20.18
N SER A 299 -14.12 -6.09 20.52
CA SER A 299 -13.13 -6.89 21.27
C SER A 299 -11.99 -7.45 20.42
N ASP A 300 -12.17 -7.50 19.12
CA ASP A 300 -11.28 -8.06 18.10
C ASP A 300 -10.46 -7.00 17.35
N VAL A 301 -10.72 -5.71 17.63
CA VAL A 301 -9.85 -4.61 17.19
C VAL A 301 -8.84 -4.28 18.30
N PRO A 302 -7.52 -4.42 18.06
CA PRO A 302 -6.52 -4.17 19.08
C PRO A 302 -6.40 -2.67 19.38
N SER A 303 -6.09 -2.33 20.62
CA SER A 303 -5.88 -0.93 21.05
C SER A 303 -4.77 -0.21 20.27
N SER A 304 -3.81 -0.95 19.71
CA SER A 304 -2.77 -0.38 18.84
C SER A 304 -3.31 0.21 17.53
N ALA A 305 -4.53 -0.15 17.12
CA ALA A 305 -5.21 0.43 15.96
C ALA A 305 -5.93 1.75 16.31
N ASN A 306 -6.04 2.13 17.59
CA ASN A 306 -6.62 3.40 18.03
C ASN A 306 -5.54 4.47 18.22
N LEU A 307 -5.24 5.20 17.15
CA LEU A 307 -4.14 6.16 17.06
C LEU A 307 -4.63 7.59 17.27
N ARG A 308 -3.71 8.50 17.63
CA ARG A 308 -4.03 9.92 17.71
C ARG A 308 -3.95 10.51 16.31
N PHE A 309 -4.70 11.56 16.04
CA PHE A 309 -4.55 12.30 14.78
C PHE A 309 -3.13 12.87 14.57
N THR A 310 -2.40 13.17 15.64
CA THR A 310 -0.97 13.57 15.53
C THR A 310 -0.05 12.45 15.05
N ASP A 311 -0.52 11.19 15.05
CA ASP A 311 0.18 10.03 14.50
C ASP A 311 -0.24 9.74 13.04
N PHE A 312 -1.18 10.52 12.47
CA PHE A 312 -1.56 10.41 11.06
C PHE A 312 -0.37 10.75 10.16
N PRO A 313 0.01 9.87 9.21
CA PRO A 313 1.26 10.02 8.48
C PRO A 313 1.18 11.13 7.44
N THR A 314 2.28 11.83 7.23
CA THR A 314 2.46 12.74 6.07
C THR A 314 2.89 11.98 4.80
N ASP A 315 3.36 10.75 4.96
CA ASP A 315 3.67 9.80 3.88
C ASP A 315 2.53 8.79 3.79
N TYR A 316 1.59 9.08 2.90
CA TYR A 316 0.33 8.35 2.80
C TYR A 316 0.50 6.90 2.33
N THR A 317 1.65 6.53 1.75
CA THR A 317 1.97 5.14 1.39
C THR A 317 2.08 4.21 2.60
N LYS A 318 2.17 4.77 3.81
CA LYS A 318 2.24 4.04 5.08
C LYS A 318 0.88 3.84 5.74
N LEU A 319 -0.19 4.40 5.19
CA LEU A 319 -1.52 4.18 5.74
C LEU A 319 -1.88 2.68 5.63
N PRO A 320 -2.65 2.14 6.57
CA PRO A 320 -3.33 0.87 6.35
C PRO A 320 -4.29 0.96 5.16
N ALA A 321 -4.77 -0.19 4.68
CA ALA A 321 -5.72 -0.21 3.58
C ALA A 321 -7.06 0.45 3.95
N VAL A 322 -7.50 0.31 5.20
CA VAL A 322 -8.67 1.01 5.73
C VAL A 322 -8.26 1.90 6.89
N SER A 323 -8.52 3.20 6.76
CA SER A 323 -8.26 4.19 7.80
C SER A 323 -9.49 5.03 8.09
N PHE A 324 -9.72 5.36 9.36
CA PHE A 324 -10.71 6.35 9.77
C PHE A 324 -10.00 7.57 10.38
N VAL A 325 -10.45 8.77 10.05
CA VAL A 325 -10.09 10.00 10.78
C VAL A 325 -11.36 10.60 11.36
N VAL A 326 -11.32 10.89 12.65
CA VAL A 326 -12.44 11.50 13.38
C VAL A 326 -11.94 12.80 14.00
N PRO A 327 -12.37 13.97 13.50
CA PRO A 327 -12.07 15.26 14.13
C PRO A 327 -12.65 15.32 15.55
N ASN A 328 -12.19 16.28 16.35
CA ASN A 328 -12.74 16.46 17.70
C ASN A 328 -14.07 17.21 17.64
N LEU A 329 -14.79 17.29 18.76
CA LEU A 329 -16.12 17.95 18.86
C LEU A 329 -16.19 19.38 18.32
N GLN A 330 -15.06 20.08 18.16
CA GLN A 330 -15.02 21.44 17.61
C GLN A 330 -14.80 21.45 16.09
N ASN A 331 -14.15 20.42 15.56
CA ASN A 331 -13.73 20.37 14.16
C ASN A 331 -14.57 19.38 13.35
N ASP A 332 -15.36 18.52 13.98
CA ASP A 332 -16.37 17.66 13.36
C ASP A 332 -17.70 18.39 13.11
N MET A 333 -17.81 19.66 13.52
CA MET A 333 -19.00 20.51 13.42
C MET A 333 -20.12 20.21 14.43
N HIS A 334 -19.88 19.39 15.46
CA HIS A 334 -20.85 19.14 16.53
C HIS A 334 -20.99 20.35 17.48
N ASP A 335 -19.91 20.76 18.14
CA ASP A 335 -19.86 21.92 19.05
C ASP A 335 -19.28 23.17 18.36
N GLY A 336 -18.56 22.96 17.25
CA GLY A 336 -17.95 24.01 16.45
C GLY A 336 -18.85 24.53 15.34
N THR A 337 -18.32 25.45 14.54
CA THR A 337 -19.05 25.97 13.37
C THR A 337 -18.74 25.17 12.11
N ILE A 338 -19.67 25.15 11.16
CA ILE A 338 -19.47 24.57 9.82
C ILE A 338 -18.18 25.11 9.16
N GLN A 339 -17.93 26.42 9.28
CA GLN A 339 -16.73 27.07 8.74
C GLN A 339 -15.44 26.54 9.34
N GLN A 340 -15.46 26.24 10.64
CA GLN A 340 -14.31 25.69 11.34
C GLN A 340 -14.03 24.26 10.90
N GLY A 341 -15.04 23.40 10.85
CA GLY A 341 -14.87 22.03 10.37
C GLY A 341 -14.43 21.96 8.91
N ASP A 342 -15.05 22.75 8.03
CA ASP A 342 -14.66 22.85 6.61
C ASP A 342 -13.19 23.29 6.45
N ALA A 343 -12.76 24.30 7.21
CA ALA A 343 -11.38 24.77 7.21
C ALA A 343 -10.41 23.72 7.78
N TRP A 344 -10.80 23.00 8.82
CA TRP A 344 -10.00 21.92 9.40
C TRP A 344 -9.80 20.78 8.38
N LEU A 345 -10.88 20.33 7.74
CA LEU A 345 -10.83 19.29 6.70
C LEU A 345 -9.85 19.68 5.59
N LYS A 346 -9.95 20.91 5.08
CA LYS A 346 -9.04 21.44 4.08
C LYS A 346 -7.59 21.48 4.56
N GLN A 347 -7.36 22.04 5.75
CA GLN A 347 -6.00 22.24 6.26
C GLN A 347 -5.28 20.91 6.51
N HIS A 348 -6.01 19.90 6.97
CA HIS A 348 -5.43 18.68 7.49
C HIS A 348 -5.48 17.51 6.52
N LEU A 349 -6.50 17.44 5.65
CA LEU A 349 -6.74 16.27 4.80
C LEU A 349 -6.65 16.55 3.30
N ASP A 350 -6.59 17.81 2.84
CA ASP A 350 -6.45 18.12 1.40
C ASP A 350 -5.21 17.45 0.80
N GLY A 351 -4.11 17.36 1.56
CA GLY A 351 -2.92 16.63 1.15
C GLY A 351 -3.21 15.17 0.75
N TYR A 352 -3.96 14.44 1.58
CA TYR A 352 -4.37 13.07 1.26
C TYR A 352 -5.39 13.05 0.12
N ILE A 353 -6.37 13.96 0.13
CA ILE A 353 -7.42 14.02 -0.90
C ILE A 353 -6.84 14.23 -2.29
N GLN A 354 -5.88 15.15 -2.46
CA GLN A 354 -5.21 15.35 -3.75
C GLN A 354 -4.31 14.17 -4.10
N TRP A 355 -3.62 13.58 -3.12
CA TRP A 355 -2.79 12.39 -3.33
C TRP A 355 -3.62 11.20 -3.83
N ALA A 356 -4.77 10.93 -3.20
CA ALA A 356 -5.68 9.86 -3.54
C ALA A 356 -6.24 9.97 -4.97
N LYS A 357 -6.37 11.17 -5.54
CA LYS A 357 -6.81 11.34 -6.94
C LYS A 357 -5.79 10.81 -7.97
N THR A 358 -4.53 10.66 -7.58
CA THR A 358 -3.43 10.26 -8.47
C THR A 358 -2.79 8.92 -8.09
N HIS A 359 -3.23 8.32 -6.99
CA HIS A 359 -2.78 7.02 -6.49
C HIS A 359 -3.99 6.11 -6.36
N ASN A 360 -3.83 4.79 -6.41
CA ASN A 360 -4.94 3.85 -6.28
C ASN A 360 -5.55 3.94 -4.86
N SER A 361 -6.32 4.98 -4.54
CA SER A 361 -6.76 5.31 -3.18
C SER A 361 -8.00 6.18 -3.21
N LEU A 362 -8.79 6.11 -2.14
CA LEU A 362 -10.06 6.81 -2.01
C LEU A 362 -10.10 7.64 -0.73
N PHE A 363 -10.86 8.74 -0.81
CA PHE A 363 -11.32 9.54 0.31
C PHE A 363 -12.86 9.48 0.34
N VAL A 364 -13.42 9.21 1.51
CA VAL A 364 -14.86 9.19 1.78
C VAL A 364 -15.14 10.17 2.90
N LEU A 365 -15.91 11.22 2.60
CA LEU A 365 -16.49 12.08 3.62
C LEU A 365 -17.96 11.70 3.80
N THR A 366 -18.39 11.53 5.04
CA THR A 366 -19.80 11.39 5.40
C THR A 366 -20.10 12.12 6.71
N PHE A 367 -21.38 12.24 7.07
CA PHE A 367 -21.81 12.74 8.37
C PHE A 367 -22.52 11.62 9.14
N ASP A 368 -22.52 11.67 10.46
CA ASP A 368 -23.13 10.65 11.30
C ASP A 368 -24.67 10.65 11.20
N GLU A 369 -25.29 11.82 11.31
CA GLU A 369 -26.73 12.11 11.24
C GLU A 369 -26.99 13.57 10.83
N ASP A 370 -28.25 13.90 10.55
CA ASP A 370 -28.69 15.29 10.41
C ASP A 370 -29.20 15.88 11.73
N ASP A 371 -29.67 17.13 11.70
CA ASP A 371 -30.24 17.81 12.87
C ASP A 371 -31.66 17.31 13.25
N TYR A 372 -31.78 16.01 13.54
CA TYR A 372 -32.98 15.34 14.06
C TYR A 372 -34.19 15.41 13.12
N THR A 373 -33.96 15.53 11.80
CA THR A 373 -35.06 15.48 10.85
C THR A 373 -35.49 14.03 10.61
N THR A 374 -36.75 13.83 10.22
CA THR A 374 -37.26 12.50 9.85
C THR A 374 -36.56 11.94 8.61
N ALA A 375 -36.05 12.80 7.73
CA ALA A 375 -35.38 12.37 6.51
C ALA A 375 -33.97 11.82 6.80
N ASN A 376 -33.31 12.30 7.85
CA ASN A 376 -31.95 11.95 8.22
C ASN A 376 -30.96 11.99 7.05
N GLN A 377 -31.11 13.01 6.18
CA GLN A 377 -30.40 13.09 4.91
C GLN A 377 -29.06 13.80 5.10
N ILE A 378 -27.97 13.06 4.93
CA ILE A 378 -26.62 13.49 5.28
C ILE A 378 -25.76 13.77 4.04
N PRO A 379 -24.73 14.62 4.15
CA PRO A 379 -23.68 14.69 3.15
C PRO A 379 -22.89 13.39 3.07
N THR A 380 -22.68 12.91 1.84
CA THR A 380 -21.71 11.85 1.54
C THR A 380 -21.05 12.16 0.21
N VAL A 381 -19.72 12.25 0.21
CA VAL A 381 -18.90 12.53 -0.98
C VAL A 381 -17.74 11.54 -1.04
N ILE A 382 -17.55 10.91 -2.20
CA ILE A 382 -16.40 10.05 -2.49
C ILE A 382 -15.53 10.71 -3.56
N THR A 383 -14.21 10.73 -3.36
CA THR A 383 -13.23 11.18 -4.37
C THR A 383 -11.95 10.36 -4.30
N GLY A 384 -11.19 10.32 -5.39
CA GLY A 384 -9.99 9.50 -5.49
C GLY A 384 -9.76 9.02 -6.92
N ALA A 385 -8.76 8.16 -7.12
CA ALA A 385 -8.45 7.63 -8.42
C ALA A 385 -9.60 6.77 -8.98
N GLY A 386 -9.94 7.01 -10.24
CA GLY A 386 -11.02 6.29 -10.93
C GLY A 386 -12.43 6.64 -10.44
N VAL A 387 -12.60 7.68 -9.61
CA VAL A 387 -13.93 8.18 -9.23
C VAL A 387 -14.44 9.12 -10.32
N LYS A 388 -15.60 8.81 -10.87
CA LYS A 388 -16.34 9.66 -11.80
C LYS A 388 -17.02 10.78 -11.03
N THR A 389 -16.71 12.01 -11.43
CA THR A 389 -17.37 13.20 -10.88
C THR A 389 -18.84 13.22 -11.28
N GLY A 390 -19.74 13.51 -10.34
CA GLY A 390 -21.16 13.59 -10.61
C GLY A 390 -22.04 13.71 -9.37
N ASN A 391 -23.32 13.95 -9.60
CA ASN A 391 -24.35 13.81 -8.59
C ASN A 391 -25.06 12.47 -8.77
N TYR A 392 -25.21 11.75 -7.67
CA TYR A 392 -25.68 10.38 -7.59
C TYR A 392 -26.89 10.36 -6.67
N ASN A 393 -28.04 9.95 -7.19
CA ASN A 393 -29.34 10.07 -6.50
C ASN A 393 -29.90 8.73 -6.02
N GLU A 394 -29.14 7.65 -6.17
CA GLU A 394 -29.45 6.36 -5.60
C GLU A 394 -29.56 6.46 -4.07
N ASN A 395 -30.48 5.70 -3.51
CA ASN A 395 -30.69 5.66 -2.07
C ASN A 395 -29.56 4.86 -1.40
N ILE A 396 -28.72 5.54 -0.63
CA ILE A 396 -27.63 4.92 0.11
C ILE A 396 -27.73 5.26 1.60
N SER A 397 -27.02 4.49 2.41
CA SER A 397 -26.88 4.74 3.84
C SER A 397 -25.49 4.36 4.33
N HIS A 398 -25.23 4.52 5.63
CA HIS A 398 -24.04 3.98 6.31
C HIS A 398 -23.77 2.51 5.96
N TYR A 399 -24.82 1.70 5.80
CA TYR A 399 -24.68 0.29 5.40
C TYR A 399 -24.21 0.11 3.96
N SER A 400 -24.60 1.00 3.05
CA SER A 400 -24.14 0.97 1.65
C SER A 400 -22.66 1.37 1.56
N VAL A 401 -22.24 2.37 2.36
CA VAL A 401 -20.82 2.77 2.44
C VAL A 401 -19.98 1.63 3.01
N LEU A 402 -20.41 1.03 4.13
CA LEU A 402 -19.75 -0.16 4.70
C LEU A 402 -19.66 -1.29 3.67
N ARG A 403 -20.78 -1.63 3.04
CA ARG A 403 -20.83 -2.69 2.02
C ARG A 403 -19.87 -2.43 0.86
N THR A 404 -19.71 -1.18 0.46
CA THR A 404 -18.77 -0.80 -0.60
C THR A 404 -17.32 -1.05 -0.17
N ILE A 405 -16.96 -0.72 1.06
CA ILE A 405 -15.60 -0.96 1.59
C ILE A 405 -15.33 -2.47 1.73
N GLU A 406 -16.31 -3.23 2.24
CA GLU A 406 -16.19 -4.68 2.37
C GLU A 406 -15.99 -5.35 0.99
N ASP A 407 -16.80 -4.98 0.00
CA ASP A 407 -16.69 -5.48 -1.38
C ASP A 407 -15.34 -5.13 -2.02
N ALA A 408 -14.83 -3.90 -1.80
CA ALA A 408 -13.53 -3.46 -2.32
C ALA A 408 -12.38 -4.37 -1.86
N TYR A 409 -12.48 -4.88 -0.64
CA TYR A 409 -11.45 -5.69 -0.01
C TYR A 409 -11.74 -7.20 0.00
N GLY A 410 -12.91 -7.63 -0.48
CA GLY A 410 -13.35 -9.02 -0.47
C GLY A 410 -13.66 -9.55 0.92
N LEU A 411 -14.12 -8.68 1.83
CA LEU A 411 -14.47 -9.02 3.20
C LEU A 411 -15.90 -9.59 3.29
N PRO A 412 -16.22 -10.41 4.30
CA PRO A 412 -17.61 -10.80 4.60
C PRO A 412 -18.45 -9.57 4.95
N HIS A 413 -19.74 -9.57 4.63
CA HIS A 413 -20.57 -8.41 4.92
C HIS A 413 -21.12 -8.43 6.35
N ALA A 414 -20.78 -7.42 7.16
CA ALA A 414 -21.22 -7.31 8.55
C ALA A 414 -22.67 -6.82 8.67
N GLY A 415 -23.44 -7.45 9.56
CA GLY A 415 -24.80 -7.01 9.90
C GLY A 415 -25.69 -6.71 8.69
N SER A 416 -26.25 -5.51 8.66
CA SER A 416 -27.16 -5.02 7.62
C SER A 416 -26.46 -4.70 6.29
N ALA A 417 -25.12 -4.59 6.26
CA ALA A 417 -24.37 -4.41 5.00
C ALA A 417 -24.55 -5.61 4.06
N ALA A 418 -24.83 -6.80 4.61
CA ALA A 418 -25.15 -8.00 3.84
C ALA A 418 -26.37 -7.85 2.92
N SER A 419 -27.31 -6.99 3.30
CA SER A 419 -28.53 -6.69 2.52
C SER A 419 -28.47 -5.33 1.81
N ALA A 420 -27.44 -4.51 2.09
CA ALA A 420 -27.22 -3.25 1.41
C ALA A 420 -26.67 -3.49 -0.01
N THR A 421 -26.84 -2.50 -0.87
CA THR A 421 -26.26 -2.50 -2.22
C THR A 421 -24.94 -1.71 -2.19
N PRO A 422 -23.83 -2.26 -2.72
CA PRO A 422 -22.59 -1.51 -2.86
C PRO A 422 -22.74 -0.39 -3.90
N ILE A 423 -21.97 0.68 -3.73
CA ILE A 423 -21.82 1.75 -4.70
C ILE A 423 -20.93 1.22 -5.84
N THR A 424 -21.46 1.17 -7.07
CA THR A 424 -20.79 0.50 -8.20
C THR A 424 -20.72 1.35 -9.48
N ASP A 425 -21.46 2.44 -9.53
CA ASP A 425 -21.64 3.28 -10.71
C ASP A 425 -20.79 4.56 -10.69
N ILE A 426 -20.01 4.79 -9.62
CA ILE A 426 -19.06 5.91 -9.54
C ILE A 426 -17.66 5.57 -10.08
N TRP A 427 -17.39 4.32 -10.45
CA TRP A 427 -16.06 3.88 -10.90
C TRP A 427 -15.87 4.04 -12.42
N GLY A 428 -14.69 4.48 -12.87
CA GLY A 428 -14.39 4.79 -14.28
C GLY A 428 -12.93 4.65 -14.67
#